data_AF-A0A507ZWE1-F1
#
_entry.id   AF-A0A507ZWE1-F1
#
_cell.length_a   1.000
_cell.length_b   1.000
_cell.length_c   1.000
_cell.angle_alpha   90.00
_cell.angle_beta   90.00
_cell.angle_gamma   90.00
#
_symmetry.space_group_name_H-M   'P 1'
#
loop_
_entity.id
_entity.type
_entity.pdbx_description
1 polymer ?
#
loop_
_entity_poly.entity_id
_entity_poly.type
_entity_poly.pdbx_seq_one_letter_code
_entity_poly.pdbx_strand_id
1 'polypeptide(L)'
;MHPRELIMAGGALDLCSSLSPDACLHPGRVTGPNQRGPARYGLDASGREEALALDFGAPARRAAIAAVLDDAATALGSRHVDAATLREALASRCVTGSRVRRCASGDADAPWTRLDDDWRSGLMAALEQPQRDETGRRLREATGLDDGRSPHGAAVMKAFVEAARDRADGGRPRIAVVTASAFDPFDPVDFYLDAVRQAGGTAQWWPVDSALEAAVLEGRGCAALPRLRIERLRLPGRARVYPDLVAQQADACADPGSLGSLPDRIDGIFFAGGDQWKLREAFFDDDDRPNAWLRALRARVASGDVVVGGTSAGSAVQSGGPMLSNGSPEQALRQGAQASPPPRPGCSAAGDCVGGLDEDAFTYWPGGGLGLAPGLVVDTHFSERGREARLVRLLADTGARWGIGVDETSALHLRWEGIDRLAINAVGASGGWVFERQEPACAGSPRAGAYYLAPGA
;
A
#
# COMPACT_ATOMS: atom_id res chain seq x y z
N MET A 1 9.85 5.98 -30.38
CA MET A 1 9.29 6.42 -29.09
C MET A 1 8.19 5.44 -28.75
N HIS A 2 8.30 4.74 -27.63
CA HIS A 2 7.30 3.75 -27.22
C HIS A 2 6.01 4.47 -26.79
N PRO A 3 4.83 3.85 -26.91
CA PRO A 3 3.63 4.39 -26.31
C PRO A 3 3.79 4.45 -24.78
N ARG A 4 3.09 5.38 -24.13
CA ARG A 4 2.95 5.35 -22.67
C ARG A 4 2.06 4.17 -22.30
N GLU A 5 2.47 3.40 -21.30
CA GLU A 5 1.76 2.17 -20.90
C GLU A 5 1.65 2.03 -19.39
N LEU A 6 0.42 1.79 -18.93
CA LEU A 6 0.08 1.53 -17.53
C LEU A 6 -0.69 0.20 -17.43
N ILE A 7 -0.38 -0.64 -16.44
CA ILE A 7 -1.09 -1.87 -16.10
C ILE A 7 -1.65 -1.69 -14.69
N MET A 8 -2.96 -1.44 -14.63
CA MET A 8 -3.63 -0.99 -13.42
C MET A 8 -4.47 -2.13 -12.88
N ALA A 9 -4.04 -2.80 -11.81
CA ALA A 9 -4.76 -3.89 -11.19
C ALA A 9 -5.70 -3.42 -10.07
N GLY A 10 -6.87 -4.06 -9.95
CA GLY A 10 -7.88 -3.69 -8.95
C GLY A 10 -7.58 -4.16 -7.53
N GLY A 11 -6.59 -5.04 -7.33
CA GLY A 11 -6.26 -5.61 -6.02
C GLY A 11 -6.43 -7.12 -5.99
N ALA A 12 -6.18 -7.71 -4.81
CA ALA A 12 -6.38 -9.13 -4.52
C ALA A 12 -5.95 -10.05 -5.68
N LEU A 13 -4.67 -9.97 -6.05
CA LEU A 13 -4.13 -10.78 -7.16
C LEU A 13 -4.14 -12.28 -6.87
N ASP A 14 -4.39 -12.70 -5.63
CA ASP A 14 -4.50 -14.11 -5.21
C ASP A 14 -3.33 -14.98 -5.70
N LEU A 15 -2.11 -14.48 -5.50
CA LEU A 15 -0.89 -15.18 -5.89
C LEU A 15 -0.47 -16.17 -4.80
N CYS A 16 -0.07 -17.37 -5.21
CA CYS A 16 0.54 -18.34 -4.32
C CYS A 16 1.83 -17.79 -3.71
N SER A 17 1.93 -17.83 -2.38
CA SER A 17 3.15 -17.49 -1.65
C SER A 17 3.30 -18.27 -0.34
N SER A 18 4.48 -18.19 0.26
CA SER A 18 4.74 -18.79 1.57
C SER A 18 3.93 -18.15 2.71
N LEU A 19 3.41 -16.93 2.52
CA LEU A 19 2.50 -16.26 3.45
C LEU A 19 1.02 -16.46 3.08
N SER A 20 0.72 -16.86 1.85
CA SER A 20 -0.63 -17.20 1.37
C SER A 20 -0.68 -18.63 0.81
N PRO A 21 -0.38 -19.66 1.62
CA PRO A 21 -0.33 -21.05 1.13
C PRO A 21 -1.67 -21.55 0.61
N ASP A 22 -2.80 -20.99 1.08
CA ASP A 22 -4.13 -21.38 0.62
C ASP A 22 -4.37 -21.02 -0.86
N ALA A 23 -3.68 -20.01 -1.39
CA ALA A 23 -3.70 -19.64 -2.81
C ALA A 23 -2.87 -20.60 -3.69
N CYS A 24 -2.11 -21.53 -3.11
CA CYS A 24 -1.25 -22.46 -3.84
C CYS A 24 -1.95 -23.78 -4.19
N LEU A 25 -1.67 -24.29 -5.40
CA LEU A 25 -1.96 -25.67 -5.79
C LEU A 25 -1.09 -26.65 -5.00
N HIS A 26 0.19 -26.33 -4.81
CA HIS A 26 1.14 -27.16 -4.07
C HIS A 26 1.88 -26.32 -3.02
N PRO A 27 1.26 -26.04 -1.84
CA PRO A 27 1.83 -25.16 -0.83
C PRO A 27 3.26 -25.53 -0.41
N GLY A 28 3.58 -26.83 -0.35
CA GLY A 28 4.90 -27.35 -0.02
C GLY A 28 6.04 -26.92 -0.96
N ARG A 29 5.75 -26.32 -2.14
CA ARG A 29 6.76 -25.75 -3.04
C ARG A 29 7.27 -24.38 -2.59
N VAL A 30 6.44 -23.62 -1.90
CA VAL A 30 6.76 -22.26 -1.43
C VAL A 30 6.92 -22.20 0.09
N THR A 31 6.38 -23.16 0.83
CA THR A 31 6.57 -23.27 2.30
C THR A 31 7.70 -24.23 2.64
N GLY A 32 8.47 -23.93 3.68
CA GLY A 32 9.52 -24.81 4.19
C GLY A 32 10.28 -24.19 5.36
N PRO A 33 11.21 -24.93 6.00
CA PRO A 33 11.98 -24.42 7.14
C PRO A 33 12.85 -23.20 6.81
N ASN A 34 13.23 -23.05 5.53
CA ASN A 34 14.05 -21.94 5.04
C ASN A 34 13.21 -20.84 4.35
N GLN A 35 11.89 -20.84 4.54
CA GLN A 35 11.00 -19.83 3.96
C GLN A 35 10.26 -19.07 5.06
N ARG A 36 10.01 -17.79 4.82
CA ARG A 36 9.26 -16.95 5.76
C ARG A 36 7.84 -17.48 5.86
N GLY A 37 7.41 -17.78 7.08
CA GLY A 37 6.02 -18.10 7.40
C GLY A 37 5.29 -16.91 8.02
N PRO A 38 4.03 -17.10 8.44
CA PRO A 38 3.26 -16.08 9.14
C PRO A 38 4.04 -15.44 10.30
N ALA A 39 3.87 -14.13 10.48
CA ALA A 39 4.53 -13.38 11.54
C ALA A 39 4.26 -13.99 12.91
N ARG A 40 5.31 -14.03 13.73
CA ARG A 40 5.26 -14.50 15.12
C ARG A 40 5.55 -13.32 16.02
N TYR A 41 4.86 -13.25 17.15
CA TYR A 41 4.93 -12.11 18.05
C TYR A 41 5.38 -12.52 19.44
N GLY A 42 6.17 -11.67 20.07
CA GLY A 42 6.67 -11.85 21.42
C GLY A 42 6.65 -10.53 22.19
N LEU A 43 6.41 -10.61 23.49
CA LEU A 43 6.43 -9.47 24.40
C LEU A 43 7.70 -9.44 25.24
N ASP A 44 8.86 -9.71 24.64
CA ASP A 44 10.14 -9.53 25.31
C ASP A 44 10.41 -8.05 25.64
N ALA A 45 11.41 -7.79 26.50
CA ALA A 45 11.69 -6.43 26.97
C ALA A 45 12.03 -5.47 25.81
N SER A 46 12.75 -5.95 24.79
CA SER A 46 13.16 -5.12 23.65
C SER A 46 11.97 -4.75 22.77
N GLY A 47 11.08 -5.70 22.46
CA GLY A 47 9.85 -5.42 21.72
C GLY A 47 8.92 -4.47 22.46
N ARG A 48 8.81 -4.57 23.80
CA ARG A 48 8.03 -3.62 24.61
C ARG A 48 8.65 -2.22 24.62
N GLU A 49 9.97 -2.12 24.67
CA GLU A 49 10.67 -0.83 24.56
C GLU A 49 10.43 -0.18 23.19
N GLU A 50 10.59 -0.93 22.09
CA GLU A 50 10.28 -0.47 20.73
C GLU A 50 8.82 -0.04 20.58
N ALA A 51 7.88 -0.78 21.19
CA ALA A 51 6.45 -0.45 21.18
C ALA A 51 6.17 0.89 21.88
N LEU A 52 6.86 1.16 22.99
CA LEU A 52 6.71 2.38 23.78
C LEU A 52 7.52 3.58 23.25
N ALA A 53 8.26 3.39 22.15
CA ALA A 53 8.90 4.47 21.38
C ALA A 53 7.92 5.19 20.45
N LEU A 54 6.75 4.59 20.16
CA LEU A 54 5.66 5.27 19.46
C LEU A 54 5.17 6.49 20.24
N ASP A 55 4.85 7.57 19.53
CA ASP A 55 4.20 8.73 20.12
C ASP A 55 2.70 8.47 20.28
N PHE A 56 2.27 8.20 21.52
CA PHE A 56 0.86 8.02 21.88
C PHE A 56 0.17 9.35 22.23
N GLY A 57 0.80 10.50 22.01
CA GLY A 57 0.29 11.82 22.39
C GLY A 57 0.26 11.98 23.91
N ALA A 58 -0.91 11.80 24.52
CA ALA A 58 -1.08 12.03 25.96
C ALA A 58 -0.24 11.04 26.82
N PRO A 59 0.49 11.51 27.85
CA PRO A 59 1.27 10.63 28.74
C PRO A 59 0.44 9.52 29.39
N ALA A 60 -0.85 9.80 29.69
CA ALA A 60 -1.77 8.81 30.24
C ALA A 60 -2.05 7.65 29.27
N ARG A 61 -2.13 7.91 27.96
CA ARG A 61 -2.31 6.87 26.93
C ARG A 61 -1.09 5.96 26.89
N ARG A 62 0.12 6.53 26.86
CA ARG A 62 1.38 5.77 26.91
C ARG A 62 1.46 4.89 28.15
N ALA A 63 1.13 5.44 29.34
CA ALA A 63 1.14 4.68 30.58
C ALA A 63 0.13 3.51 30.57
N ALA A 64 -1.07 3.72 30.03
CA ALA A 64 -2.08 2.68 29.90
C ALA A 64 -1.64 1.56 28.94
N ILE A 65 -1.01 1.91 27.81
CA ILE A 65 -0.44 0.93 26.87
C ILE A 65 0.71 0.15 27.51
N ALA A 66 1.61 0.81 28.25
CA ALA A 66 2.67 0.13 28.98
C ALA A 66 2.11 -0.91 29.97
N ALA A 67 1.09 -0.55 30.75
CA ALA A 67 0.44 -1.47 31.68
C ALA A 67 -0.21 -2.67 30.97
N VAL A 68 -0.85 -2.45 29.81
CA VAL A 68 -1.40 -3.53 28.97
C VAL A 68 -0.29 -4.46 28.48
N LEU A 69 0.83 -3.92 27.99
CA LEU A 69 1.95 -4.70 27.47
C LEU A 69 2.60 -5.55 28.57
N ASP A 70 2.80 -5.01 29.77
CA ASP A 70 3.40 -5.73 30.89
C ASP A 70 2.49 -6.86 31.43
N ASP A 71 1.18 -6.60 31.54
CA ASP A 71 0.23 -7.64 31.93
C ASP A 71 0.11 -8.73 30.85
N ALA A 72 0.12 -8.34 29.56
CA ALA A 72 0.14 -9.26 28.43
C ALA A 72 1.40 -10.12 28.41
N ALA A 73 2.57 -9.53 28.67
CA ALA A 73 3.84 -10.24 28.78
C ALA A 73 3.80 -11.26 29.91
N THR A 74 3.22 -10.90 31.07
CA THR A 74 3.08 -11.81 32.21
C THR A 74 2.19 -13.01 31.87
N ALA A 75 1.06 -12.78 31.18
CA ALA A 75 0.13 -13.85 30.81
C ALA A 75 0.64 -14.77 29.69
N LEU A 76 1.33 -14.20 28.70
CA LEU A 76 1.86 -14.97 27.56
C LEU A 76 3.20 -15.63 27.89
N GLY A 77 3.98 -15.06 28.82
CA GLY A 77 5.32 -15.52 29.16
C GLY A 77 6.29 -15.30 28.01
N SER A 78 7.28 -16.20 27.87
CA SER A 78 8.27 -16.18 26.78
C SER A 78 7.76 -16.81 25.47
N ARG A 79 6.46 -17.11 25.37
CA ARG A 79 5.90 -17.77 24.18
C ARG A 79 5.81 -16.80 23.02
N HIS A 80 6.22 -17.26 21.84
CA HIS A 80 5.85 -16.62 20.59
C HIS A 80 4.42 -17.04 20.22
N VAL A 81 3.61 -16.08 19.81
CA VAL A 81 2.20 -16.29 19.46
C VAL A 81 1.88 -15.75 18.07
N ASP A 82 0.75 -16.18 17.50
CA ASP A 82 0.24 -15.61 16.26
C ASP A 82 -0.39 -14.23 16.47
N ALA A 83 -0.73 -13.57 15.36
CA ALA A 83 -1.28 -12.22 15.36
C ALA A 83 -2.64 -12.13 16.08
N ALA A 84 -3.49 -13.16 15.94
CA ALA A 84 -4.82 -13.18 16.54
C ALA A 84 -4.73 -13.26 18.07
N THR A 85 -3.87 -14.15 18.56
CA THR A 85 -3.61 -14.35 20.00
C THR A 85 -3.00 -13.10 20.62
N LEU A 86 -2.03 -12.44 19.96
CA LEU A 86 -1.49 -11.18 20.47
C LEU A 86 -2.55 -10.08 20.49
N ARG A 87 -3.32 -9.89 19.41
CA ARG A 87 -4.38 -8.87 19.37
C ARG A 87 -5.40 -9.08 20.47
N GLU A 88 -5.86 -10.31 20.66
CA GLU A 88 -6.80 -10.63 21.74
C GLU A 88 -6.18 -10.36 23.11
N ALA A 89 -4.90 -10.71 23.32
CA ALA A 89 -4.20 -10.35 24.55
C ALA A 89 -4.19 -8.83 24.78
N LEU A 90 -3.90 -8.01 23.77
CA LEU A 90 -3.88 -6.56 23.94
C LEU A 90 -5.29 -5.96 24.09
N ALA A 91 -6.29 -6.50 23.38
CA ALA A 91 -7.66 -5.99 23.36
C ALA A 91 -8.47 -6.32 24.62
N SER A 92 -8.18 -7.46 25.26
CA SER A 92 -8.90 -8.00 26.43
C SER A 92 -8.48 -7.41 27.78
N ARG A 93 -7.83 -6.24 27.79
CA ARG A 93 -7.22 -5.63 28.98
C ARG A 93 -7.71 -4.19 29.16
N CYS A 94 -8.41 -3.96 30.25
CA CYS A 94 -8.94 -2.65 30.62
C CYS A 94 -8.11 -2.04 31.73
N VAL A 95 -7.92 -0.72 31.66
CA VAL A 95 -7.06 0.02 32.60
C VAL A 95 -7.88 1.09 33.32
N THR A 96 -7.91 1.01 34.65
CA THR A 96 -8.54 2.01 35.51
C THR A 96 -7.53 2.51 36.53
N GLY A 97 -7.07 3.75 36.38
CA GLY A 97 -5.92 4.26 37.13
C GLY A 97 -4.66 3.46 36.80
N SER A 98 -4.07 2.80 37.80
CA SER A 98 -2.90 1.92 37.62
C SER A 98 -3.23 0.43 37.59
N ARG A 99 -4.50 0.04 37.70
CA ARG A 99 -4.92 -1.36 37.76
C ARG A 99 -5.32 -1.87 36.38
N VAL A 100 -4.77 -3.03 36.01
CA VAL A 100 -5.18 -3.80 34.82
C VAL A 100 -6.17 -4.88 35.24
N ARG A 101 -7.27 -5.02 34.49
CA ARG A 101 -8.23 -6.11 34.63
C ARG A 101 -8.52 -6.74 33.27
N ARG A 102 -8.94 -8.00 33.27
CA ARG A 102 -9.52 -8.63 32.08
C ARG A 102 -10.88 -8.00 31.77
N CYS A 103 -11.15 -7.80 30.49
CA CYS A 103 -12.43 -7.34 29.98
C CYS A 103 -12.73 -7.98 28.62
N ALA A 104 -13.94 -7.76 28.11
CA ALA A 104 -14.32 -8.23 26.79
C ALA A 104 -13.49 -7.51 25.71
N SER A 105 -13.14 -8.24 24.65
CA SER A 105 -12.53 -7.63 23.46
C SER A 105 -13.51 -6.60 22.88
N GLY A 106 -13.06 -5.36 22.67
CA GLY A 106 -13.92 -4.26 22.24
C GLY A 106 -14.48 -3.37 23.35
N ASP A 107 -14.18 -3.64 24.63
CA ASP A 107 -14.56 -2.76 25.74
C ASP A 107 -13.94 -1.35 25.57
N ALA A 108 -14.73 -0.31 25.85
CA ALA A 108 -14.31 1.09 25.70
C ALA A 108 -13.20 1.48 26.71
N ASP A 109 -13.09 0.78 27.84
CA ASP A 109 -12.03 0.97 28.82
C ASP A 109 -10.70 0.33 28.39
N ALA A 110 -10.69 -0.49 27.33
CA ALA A 110 -9.47 -1.10 26.83
C ALA A 110 -8.61 -0.04 26.11
N PRO A 111 -7.34 0.18 26.50
CA PRO A 111 -6.48 1.13 25.79
C PRO A 111 -6.29 0.78 24.32
N TRP A 112 -6.29 -0.50 23.98
CA TRP A 112 -6.16 -1.00 22.60
C TRP A 112 -7.28 -0.54 21.67
N THR A 113 -8.53 -0.47 22.15
CA THR A 113 -9.70 -0.10 21.33
C THR A 113 -9.73 1.38 21.03
N ARG A 114 -8.99 2.20 21.79
CA ARG A 114 -8.86 3.65 21.61
C ARG A 114 -7.66 4.06 20.76
N LEU A 115 -7.11 3.12 20.01
CA LEU A 115 -6.02 3.35 19.07
C LEU A 115 -6.55 3.28 17.64
N ASP A 116 -6.08 4.21 16.81
CA ASP A 116 -6.20 4.13 15.36
C ASP A 116 -5.44 2.90 14.82
N ASP A 117 -5.69 2.57 13.56
CA ASP A 117 -5.09 1.39 12.92
C ASP A 117 -3.57 1.51 12.81
N ASP A 118 -3.03 2.72 12.66
CA ASP A 118 -1.59 2.93 12.57
C ASP A 118 -0.89 2.65 13.90
N TRP A 119 -1.44 3.10 15.03
CA TRP A 119 -0.91 2.75 16.35
C TRP A 119 -1.03 1.26 16.63
N ARG A 120 -2.18 0.64 16.31
CA ARG A 120 -2.36 -0.81 16.50
C ARG A 120 -1.34 -1.59 15.67
N SER A 121 -1.18 -1.23 14.40
CA SER A 121 -0.26 -1.90 13.50
C SER A 121 1.20 -1.62 13.89
N GLY A 122 1.53 -0.43 14.38
CA GLY A 122 2.85 -0.09 14.92
C GLY A 122 3.21 -0.89 16.18
N LEU A 123 2.25 -1.11 17.08
CA LEU A 123 2.41 -2.00 18.23
C LEU A 123 2.66 -3.44 17.79
N MET A 124 1.88 -3.94 16.82
CA MET A 124 2.10 -5.28 16.27
C MET A 124 3.49 -5.40 15.64
N ALA A 125 3.91 -4.39 14.86
CA ALA A 125 5.25 -4.32 14.27
C ALA A 125 6.33 -4.39 15.36
N ALA A 126 6.29 -3.54 16.38
CA ALA A 126 7.26 -3.56 17.48
C ALA A 126 7.42 -4.94 18.14
N LEU A 127 6.33 -5.72 18.20
CA LEU A 127 6.31 -7.02 18.88
C LEU A 127 6.59 -8.20 17.94
N GLU A 128 6.71 -7.97 16.63
CA GLU A 128 7.05 -9.00 15.65
C GLU A 128 8.45 -9.53 15.89
N GLN A 129 8.62 -10.85 15.78
CA GLN A 129 9.87 -11.56 16.02
C GLN A 129 10.57 -11.91 14.70
N PRO A 130 11.91 -11.76 14.62
CA PRO A 130 12.65 -12.09 13.42
C PRO A 130 12.57 -13.59 13.11
N GLN A 131 12.42 -13.91 11.82
CA GLN A 131 12.50 -15.27 11.31
C GLN A 131 13.84 -15.43 10.59
N ARG A 132 14.68 -16.34 11.07
CA ARG A 132 16.06 -16.53 10.59
C ARG A 132 16.33 -18.00 10.29
N ASP A 133 17.19 -18.24 9.30
CA ASP A 133 17.76 -19.57 9.05
C ASP A 133 18.85 -19.91 10.09
N GLU A 134 19.43 -21.10 9.97
CA GLU A 134 20.49 -21.59 10.86
C GLU A 134 21.76 -20.73 10.83
N THR A 135 21.96 -19.94 9.77
CA THR A 135 23.10 -19.02 9.61
C THR A 135 22.80 -17.62 10.14
N GLY A 136 21.58 -17.39 10.66
CA GLY A 136 21.13 -16.10 11.17
C GLY A 136 20.63 -15.15 10.09
N ARG A 137 20.51 -15.58 8.82
CA ARG A 137 19.99 -14.75 7.72
C ARG A 137 18.47 -14.71 7.79
N ARG A 138 17.88 -13.56 7.48
CA ARG A 138 16.43 -13.39 7.44
C ARG A 138 15.79 -14.32 6.41
N LEU A 139 14.74 -15.05 6.83
CA LEU A 139 13.90 -15.82 5.92
C LEU A 139 13.06 -14.87 5.06
N ARG A 140 12.94 -15.20 3.77
CA ARG A 140 12.23 -14.38 2.79
C ARG A 140 10.93 -15.03 2.39
N GLU A 141 9.96 -14.22 2.01
CA GLU A 141 8.75 -14.74 1.36
C GLU A 141 9.11 -15.28 -0.03
N ALA A 142 8.54 -16.43 -0.37
CA ALA A 142 8.69 -17.04 -1.68
C ALA A 142 7.33 -17.11 -2.37
N THR A 143 7.32 -16.83 -3.67
CA THR A 143 6.11 -16.90 -4.50
C THR A 143 6.12 -18.16 -5.35
N GLY A 144 4.95 -18.59 -5.80
CA GLY A 144 4.76 -19.61 -6.81
C GLY A 144 3.87 -19.06 -7.90
N LEU A 145 4.41 -18.18 -8.74
CA LEU A 145 3.60 -17.40 -9.69
C LEU A 145 2.73 -18.30 -10.59
N ASP A 146 3.29 -19.43 -11.04
CA ASP A 146 2.59 -20.43 -11.85
C ASP A 146 2.05 -21.62 -11.05
N ASP A 147 2.13 -21.57 -9.72
CA ASP A 147 1.60 -22.59 -8.81
C ASP A 147 0.33 -22.11 -8.07
N GLY A 148 -0.27 -21.01 -8.52
CA GLY A 148 -1.54 -20.49 -7.99
C GLY A 148 -2.75 -21.34 -8.38
N ARG A 149 -3.76 -21.41 -7.50
CA ARG A 149 -5.07 -22.03 -7.81
C ARG A 149 -5.81 -21.30 -8.93
N SER A 150 -5.56 -20.01 -9.08
CA SER A 150 -6.08 -19.14 -10.12
C SER A 150 -4.93 -18.67 -11.03
N PRO A 151 -5.07 -18.72 -12.37
CA PRO A 151 -4.05 -18.22 -13.29
C PRO A 151 -4.08 -16.69 -13.45
N HIS A 152 -5.13 -16.02 -12.96
CA HIS A 152 -5.47 -14.66 -13.36
C HIS A 152 -4.53 -13.60 -12.77
N GLY A 153 -4.16 -13.73 -11.49
CA GLY A 153 -3.16 -12.85 -10.88
C GLY A 153 -1.78 -12.97 -11.56
N ALA A 154 -1.40 -14.21 -11.89
CA ALA A 154 -0.17 -14.48 -12.62
C ALA A 154 -0.19 -13.84 -14.00
N ALA A 155 -1.33 -13.89 -14.70
CA ALA A 155 -1.52 -13.24 -15.99
C ALA A 155 -1.35 -11.71 -15.88
N VAL A 156 -1.87 -11.08 -14.83
CA VAL A 156 -1.68 -9.63 -14.59
C VAL A 156 -0.20 -9.27 -14.41
N MET A 157 0.52 -10.00 -13.54
CA MET A 157 1.95 -9.76 -13.33
C MET A 157 2.78 -10.00 -14.60
N LYS A 158 2.44 -11.04 -15.36
CA LYS A 158 3.09 -11.36 -16.64
C LYS A 158 2.80 -10.30 -17.69
N ALA A 159 1.58 -9.79 -17.78
CA ALA A 159 1.23 -8.71 -18.72
C ALA A 159 2.02 -7.43 -18.43
N PHE A 160 2.19 -7.07 -17.16
CA PHE A 160 3.05 -5.95 -16.77
C PHE A 160 4.51 -6.15 -17.19
N VAL A 161 5.10 -7.31 -16.87
CA VAL A 161 6.50 -7.59 -17.23
C VAL A 161 6.67 -7.69 -18.75
N GLU A 162 5.70 -8.25 -19.46
CA GLU A 162 5.70 -8.32 -20.93
C GLU A 162 5.70 -6.92 -21.55
N ALA A 163 4.82 -6.02 -21.10
CA ALA A 163 4.81 -4.64 -21.58
C ALA A 163 6.17 -3.94 -21.35
N ALA A 164 6.85 -4.24 -20.25
CA ALA A 164 8.17 -3.69 -19.98
C ALA A 164 9.28 -4.28 -20.88
N ARG A 165 9.12 -5.48 -21.46
CA ARG A 165 10.12 -6.13 -22.32
C ARG A 165 10.44 -5.31 -23.56
N ASP A 166 9.46 -4.60 -24.11
CA ASP A 166 9.65 -3.76 -25.29
C ASP A 166 10.67 -2.63 -25.09
N ARG A 167 11.00 -2.29 -23.83
CA ARG A 167 11.99 -1.26 -23.45
C ARG A 167 13.36 -1.83 -23.09
N ALA A 168 13.49 -3.15 -23.01
CA ALA A 168 14.66 -3.83 -22.44
C ALA A 168 15.75 -4.20 -23.47
N ASP A 169 15.70 -3.67 -24.70
CA ASP A 169 16.66 -3.91 -25.79
C ASP A 169 17.05 -5.39 -25.98
N GLY A 170 16.08 -6.30 -25.87
CA GLY A 170 16.25 -7.76 -26.05
C GLY A 170 16.71 -8.51 -24.79
N GLY A 171 16.94 -7.82 -23.67
CA GLY A 171 17.22 -8.41 -22.36
C GLY A 171 15.97 -8.65 -21.51
N ARG A 172 16.18 -9.10 -20.26
CA ARG A 172 15.10 -9.10 -19.25
C ARG A 172 14.87 -7.66 -18.78
N PRO A 173 13.61 -7.18 -18.70
CA PRO A 173 13.32 -5.81 -18.29
C PRO A 173 13.74 -5.57 -16.85
N ARG A 174 14.27 -4.37 -16.58
CA ARG A 174 14.66 -3.88 -15.27
C ARG A 174 13.45 -3.27 -14.59
N ILE A 175 12.98 -3.95 -13.55
CA ILE A 175 11.77 -3.53 -12.83
C ILE A 175 12.15 -3.02 -11.44
N ALA A 176 11.75 -1.79 -11.14
CA ALA A 176 11.70 -1.29 -9.76
C ALA A 176 10.35 -1.67 -9.11
N VAL A 177 10.38 -2.00 -7.82
CA VAL A 177 9.18 -2.19 -7.00
C VAL A 177 9.14 -1.12 -5.91
N VAL A 178 8.01 -0.46 -5.74
CA VAL A 178 7.74 0.50 -4.67
C VAL A 178 6.66 -0.05 -3.76
N THR A 179 6.92 -0.04 -2.46
CA THR A 179 6.07 -0.65 -1.42
C THR A 179 5.54 0.34 -0.39
N ALA A 180 5.73 1.65 -0.61
CA ALA A 180 5.34 2.72 0.32
C ALA A 180 3.83 2.82 0.63
N SER A 181 2.98 2.19 -0.16
CA SER A 181 1.55 2.07 0.14
C SER A 181 1.28 1.14 1.33
N ALA A 182 2.13 0.13 1.56
CA ALA A 182 1.92 -0.80 2.65
C ALA A 182 2.08 -0.11 4.00
N PHE A 183 1.32 -0.57 5.02
CA PHE A 183 1.53 -0.11 6.40
C PHE A 183 3.01 -0.33 6.82
N ASP A 184 3.55 -1.51 6.50
CA ASP A 184 4.96 -1.81 6.61
C ASP A 184 5.56 -1.96 5.20
N PRO A 185 6.31 -0.96 4.69
CA PRO A 185 6.90 -1.02 3.37
C PRO A 185 7.93 -2.14 3.19
N PHE A 186 8.45 -2.73 4.28
CA PHE A 186 9.43 -3.82 4.22
C PHE A 186 8.78 -5.18 3.97
N ASP A 187 7.54 -5.34 4.45
CA ASP A 187 6.84 -6.62 4.46
C ASP A 187 6.62 -7.23 3.06
N PRO A 188 6.08 -6.49 2.06
CA PRO A 188 5.76 -7.07 0.75
C PRO A 188 6.95 -7.09 -0.22
N VAL A 189 8.16 -6.67 0.20
CA VAL A 189 9.31 -6.53 -0.70
C VAL A 189 9.68 -7.86 -1.35
N ASP A 190 9.88 -8.90 -0.56
CA ASP A 190 10.32 -10.20 -1.09
C ASP A 190 9.28 -10.80 -2.04
N PHE A 191 7.98 -10.68 -1.70
CA PHE A 191 6.86 -11.13 -2.53
C PHE A 191 6.93 -10.55 -3.94
N TYR A 192 6.96 -9.22 -4.07
CA TYR A 192 6.94 -8.57 -5.38
C TYR A 192 8.26 -8.78 -6.14
N LEU A 193 9.39 -8.77 -5.44
CA LEU A 193 10.68 -9.03 -6.10
C LEU A 193 10.75 -10.45 -6.66
N ASP A 194 10.24 -11.44 -5.95
CA ASP A 194 10.20 -12.82 -6.43
C ASP A 194 9.17 -13.01 -7.55
N ALA A 195 7.96 -12.47 -7.41
CA ALA A 195 6.92 -12.52 -8.44
C ALA A 195 7.39 -11.90 -9.77
N VAL A 196 8.05 -10.75 -9.73
CA VAL A 196 8.59 -10.10 -10.94
C VAL A 196 9.69 -10.95 -11.60
N ARG A 197 10.56 -11.59 -10.82
CA ARG A 197 11.59 -12.49 -11.36
C ARG A 197 10.98 -13.71 -12.05
N GLN A 198 9.95 -14.29 -11.44
CA GLN A 198 9.21 -15.43 -12.01
C GLN A 198 8.41 -15.04 -13.27
N ALA A 199 7.90 -13.81 -13.34
CA ALA A 199 7.30 -13.25 -14.56
C ALA A 199 8.33 -12.97 -15.67
N GLY A 200 9.64 -13.09 -15.38
CA GLY A 200 10.73 -13.01 -16.35
C GLY A 200 11.43 -11.66 -16.42
N GLY A 201 11.23 -10.78 -15.43
CA GLY A 201 11.97 -9.53 -15.27
C GLY A 201 13.23 -9.70 -14.40
N THR A 202 14.02 -8.64 -14.31
CA THR A 202 14.91 -8.41 -13.16
C THR A 202 14.19 -7.51 -12.17
N ALA A 203 14.41 -7.71 -10.87
CA ALA A 203 13.66 -7.00 -9.84
C ALA A 203 14.59 -6.37 -8.81
N GLN A 204 14.40 -5.08 -8.57
CA GLN A 204 15.04 -4.31 -7.50
C GLN A 204 13.98 -3.54 -6.70
N TRP A 205 14.20 -3.42 -5.40
CA TRP A 205 13.36 -2.60 -4.54
C TRP A 205 13.81 -1.14 -4.64
N TRP A 206 12.87 -0.23 -4.85
CA TRP A 206 13.09 1.20 -4.73
C TRP A 206 12.54 1.64 -3.37
N PRO A 207 13.41 1.83 -2.35
CA PRO A 207 12.99 1.92 -0.95
C PRO A 207 12.48 3.31 -0.56
N VAL A 208 11.77 3.98 -1.47
CA VAL A 208 11.13 5.27 -1.22
C VAL A 208 9.91 5.06 -0.34
N ASP A 209 9.83 5.84 0.72
CA ASP A 209 8.70 6.06 1.62
C ASP A 209 8.81 7.48 2.20
N SER A 210 7.82 7.94 2.96
CA SER A 210 7.84 9.30 3.54
C SER A 210 8.94 9.51 4.59
N ALA A 211 9.53 8.44 5.15
CA ALA A 211 10.67 8.56 6.06
C ALA A 211 11.98 8.78 5.29
N LEU A 212 12.18 8.10 4.15
CA LEU A 212 13.33 8.32 3.27
C LEU A 212 13.25 9.67 2.56
N GLU A 213 12.05 10.06 2.12
CA GLU A 213 11.76 11.41 1.60
C GLU A 213 12.21 12.48 2.59
N ALA A 214 11.74 12.41 3.84
CA ALA A 214 12.11 13.37 4.87
C ALA A 214 13.63 13.35 5.20
N ALA A 215 14.26 12.18 5.15
CA ALA A 215 15.70 12.07 5.38
C ALA A 215 16.52 12.78 4.30
N VAL A 216 16.11 12.65 3.03
CA VAL A 216 16.89 13.09 1.87
C VAL A 216 16.50 14.50 1.41
N LEU A 217 15.21 14.77 1.25
CA LEU A 217 14.70 15.96 0.58
C LEU A 217 14.36 17.08 1.55
N GLU A 218 13.89 16.77 2.76
CA GLU A 218 13.77 17.76 3.85
C GLU A 218 15.12 18.01 4.57
N GLY A 219 16.19 17.29 4.19
CA GLY A 219 17.53 17.48 4.74
C GLY A 219 17.71 17.00 6.18
N ARG A 220 16.85 16.10 6.68
CA ARG A 220 16.91 15.59 8.06
C ARG A 220 18.04 14.58 8.29
N GLY A 221 18.64 14.06 7.22
CA GLY A 221 19.83 13.23 7.22
C GLY A 221 19.55 11.74 7.48
N CYS A 222 20.35 10.87 6.87
CA CYS A 222 20.13 9.42 6.88
C CYS A 222 20.25 8.76 8.27
N ALA A 223 21.01 9.36 9.18
CA ALA A 223 21.09 8.90 10.58
C ALA A 223 19.74 9.00 11.31
N ALA A 224 18.83 9.86 10.83
CA ALA A 224 17.51 10.04 11.40
C ALA A 224 16.49 8.98 10.93
N LEU A 225 16.80 8.13 9.93
CA LEU A 225 15.86 7.16 9.36
C LEU A 225 15.12 6.30 10.41
N PRO A 226 15.75 5.75 11.46
CA PRO A 226 15.02 4.99 12.48
C PRO A 226 13.95 5.81 13.20
N ARG A 227 14.26 7.08 13.52
CA ARG A 227 13.33 8.02 14.17
C ARG A 227 12.23 8.48 13.21
N LEU A 228 12.61 8.81 11.97
CA LEU A 228 11.70 9.22 10.90
C LEU A 228 10.68 8.13 10.57
N ARG A 229 11.09 6.86 10.60
CA ARG A 229 10.18 5.73 10.39
C ARG A 229 9.09 5.64 11.46
N ILE A 230 9.42 5.98 12.70
CA ILE A 230 8.42 6.06 13.79
C ILE A 230 7.53 7.30 13.59
N GLU A 231 8.12 8.44 13.26
CA GLU A 231 7.43 9.73 13.13
C GLU A 231 6.46 9.78 11.93
N ARG A 232 6.92 9.35 10.75
CA ARG A 232 6.17 9.45 9.49
C ARG A 232 5.32 8.20 9.18
N LEU A 233 5.75 7.01 9.64
CA LEU A 233 5.09 5.73 9.31
C LEU A 233 4.53 4.98 10.52
N ARG A 234 4.78 5.45 11.76
CA ARG A 234 4.43 4.73 13.01
C ARG A 234 4.96 3.30 13.04
N LEU A 235 6.17 3.10 12.53
CA LEU A 235 6.71 1.78 12.24
C LEU A 235 8.06 1.52 12.95
N PRO A 236 8.05 1.13 14.23
CA PRO A 236 9.24 0.79 14.99
C PRO A 236 9.80 -0.61 14.65
N GLY A 237 11.01 -0.91 15.15
CA GLY A 237 11.54 -2.28 15.22
C GLY A 237 11.95 -2.95 13.89
N ARG A 238 11.87 -2.25 12.76
CA ARG A 238 12.12 -2.88 11.44
C ARG A 238 13.55 -3.37 11.27
N ALA A 239 14.55 -2.76 11.90
CA ALA A 239 15.94 -3.21 11.81
C ALA A 239 16.16 -4.62 12.40
N ARG A 240 15.35 -5.00 13.40
CA ARG A 240 15.41 -6.30 14.05
C ARG A 240 14.82 -7.40 13.16
N VAL A 241 13.70 -7.10 12.48
CA VAL A 241 12.95 -8.03 11.62
C VAL A 241 13.52 -8.08 10.20
N TYR A 242 13.85 -6.93 9.60
CA TYR A 242 14.34 -6.76 8.22
C TYR A 242 15.71 -6.07 8.14
N PRO A 243 16.77 -6.63 8.76
CA PRO A 243 18.07 -5.96 8.81
C PRO A 243 18.68 -5.68 7.43
N ASP A 244 18.50 -6.58 6.46
CA ASP A 244 19.00 -6.42 5.09
C ASP A 244 18.27 -5.32 4.31
N LEU A 245 16.95 -5.23 4.46
CA LEU A 245 16.16 -4.20 3.79
C LEU A 245 16.35 -2.82 4.45
N VAL A 246 16.47 -2.76 5.78
CA VAL A 246 16.81 -1.51 6.47
C VAL A 246 18.19 -1.00 6.05
N ALA A 247 19.17 -1.91 5.89
CA ALA A 247 20.48 -1.54 5.34
C ALA A 247 20.35 -1.03 3.90
N GLN A 248 19.58 -1.70 3.04
CA GLN A 248 19.34 -1.25 1.66
C GLN A 248 18.70 0.15 1.59
N GLN A 249 17.75 0.47 2.48
CA GLN A 249 17.16 1.81 2.54
C GLN A 249 18.18 2.86 3.03
N ALA A 250 19.05 2.50 3.98
CA ALA A 250 20.12 3.38 4.46
C ALA A 250 21.16 3.67 3.35
N ASP A 251 21.54 2.65 2.58
CA ASP A 251 22.44 2.80 1.43
C ASP A 251 21.83 3.71 0.36
N ALA A 252 20.54 3.53 0.07
CA ALA A 252 19.81 4.37 -0.86
C ALA A 252 19.70 5.83 -0.38
N CYS A 253 19.56 6.05 0.93
CA CYS A 253 19.60 7.39 1.52
C CYS A 253 20.98 8.05 1.35
N ALA A 254 22.04 7.28 1.56
CA ALA A 254 23.42 7.77 1.47
C ALA A 254 23.84 8.13 0.03
N ASP A 255 23.14 7.62 -0.98
CA ASP A 255 23.31 7.97 -2.40
C ASP A 255 22.01 8.55 -3.01
N PRO A 256 21.66 9.80 -2.66
CA PRO A 256 20.45 10.45 -3.16
C PRO A 256 20.47 10.65 -4.68
N GLY A 257 21.67 10.70 -5.29
CA GLY A 257 21.84 10.80 -6.74
C GLY A 257 21.35 9.55 -7.45
N SER A 258 21.81 8.37 -7.03
CA SER A 258 21.32 7.09 -7.56
C SER A 258 19.84 6.87 -7.24
N LEU A 259 19.38 7.23 -6.05
CA LEU A 259 17.98 7.13 -5.64
C LEU A 259 17.07 7.96 -6.56
N GLY A 260 17.43 9.22 -6.83
CA GLY A 260 16.66 10.15 -7.64
C GLY A 260 16.65 9.81 -9.14
N SER A 261 17.75 9.23 -9.64
CA SER A 261 17.94 8.85 -11.05
C SER A 261 17.56 7.40 -11.37
N LEU A 262 16.98 6.66 -10.41
CA LEU A 262 16.54 5.29 -10.67
C LEU A 262 15.60 5.16 -11.89
N PRO A 263 14.65 6.10 -12.14
CA PRO A 263 13.80 6.06 -13.33
C PRO A 263 14.55 6.02 -14.67
N ASP A 264 15.80 6.50 -14.73
CA ASP A 264 16.62 6.49 -15.94
C ASP A 264 17.21 5.10 -16.25
N ARG A 265 17.15 4.17 -15.28
CA ARG A 265 17.81 2.86 -15.32
C ARG A 265 16.83 1.68 -15.22
N ILE A 266 15.54 1.94 -15.38
CA ILE A 266 14.49 0.92 -15.33
C ILE A 266 13.65 0.98 -16.59
N ASP A 267 13.03 -0.15 -16.89
CA ASP A 267 12.16 -0.36 -18.04
C ASP A 267 10.69 -0.47 -17.58
N GLY A 268 10.49 -0.76 -16.29
CA GLY A 268 9.20 -0.72 -15.63
C GLY A 268 9.29 -0.44 -14.13
N ILE A 269 8.18 0.01 -13.56
CA ILE A 269 8.01 0.24 -12.13
C ILE A 269 6.68 -0.38 -11.67
N PHE A 270 6.68 -1.09 -10.55
CA PHE A 270 5.48 -1.67 -9.96
C PHE A 270 5.19 -1.07 -8.58
N PHE A 271 3.97 -0.57 -8.38
CA PHE A 271 3.49 -0.01 -7.11
C PHE A 271 2.60 -1.01 -6.38
N ALA A 272 3.01 -1.40 -5.17
CA ALA A 272 2.25 -2.33 -4.33
C ALA A 272 0.90 -1.76 -3.86
N GLY A 273 0.03 -2.64 -3.36
CA GLY A 273 -1.22 -2.26 -2.68
C GLY A 273 -1.00 -1.81 -1.23
N GLY A 274 -2.05 -1.23 -0.64
CA GLY A 274 -2.04 -0.65 0.70
C GLY A 274 -2.89 0.61 0.75
N ASP A 275 -2.30 1.73 1.15
CA ASP A 275 -2.90 3.05 1.25
C ASP A 275 -2.30 4.01 0.20
N GLN A 276 -3.15 4.58 -0.65
CA GLN A 276 -2.71 5.47 -1.74
C GLN A 276 -2.27 6.85 -1.25
N TRP A 277 -2.73 7.30 -0.07
CA TRP A 277 -2.28 8.54 0.55
C TRP A 277 -0.85 8.40 1.08
N LYS A 278 -0.55 7.31 1.80
CA LYS A 278 0.83 7.01 2.25
C LYS A 278 1.81 6.90 1.08
N LEU A 279 1.38 6.24 0.00
CA LEU A 279 2.19 6.15 -1.21
C LEU A 279 2.43 7.54 -1.83
N ARG A 280 1.42 8.41 -1.84
CA ARG A 280 1.55 9.77 -2.33
C ARG A 280 2.56 10.57 -1.50
N GLU A 281 2.52 10.48 -0.18
CA GLU A 281 3.46 11.17 0.73
C GLU A 281 4.94 10.80 0.49
N ALA A 282 5.24 9.67 -0.16
CA ALA A 282 6.61 9.31 -0.54
C ALA A 282 7.13 10.07 -1.80
N PHE A 283 6.26 10.78 -2.52
CA PHE A 283 6.57 11.40 -3.81
C PHE A 283 6.29 12.91 -3.87
N PHE A 284 5.76 13.47 -2.79
CA PHE A 284 5.40 14.88 -2.66
C PHE A 284 6.03 15.46 -1.40
N ASP A 285 6.44 16.72 -1.46
CA ASP A 285 6.93 17.46 -0.28
C ASP A 285 5.77 18.02 0.56
N ASP A 286 6.08 18.60 1.72
CA ASP A 286 5.10 19.20 2.65
C ASP A 286 4.31 20.38 2.01
N ASP A 287 4.78 20.96 0.89
CA ASP A 287 4.12 22.01 0.11
C ASP A 287 3.24 21.45 -1.04
N ASP A 288 3.01 20.14 -1.05
CA ASP A 288 2.28 19.41 -2.08
C ASP A 288 2.91 19.45 -3.49
N ARG A 289 4.22 19.67 -3.59
CA ARG A 289 4.93 19.70 -4.87
C ARG A 289 5.56 18.34 -5.19
N PRO A 290 5.54 17.90 -6.46
CA PRO A 290 6.18 16.66 -6.85
C PRO A 290 7.68 16.76 -6.64
N ASN A 291 8.22 15.81 -5.89
CA ASN A 291 9.61 15.83 -5.50
C ASN A 291 10.55 15.45 -6.67
N ALA A 292 11.87 15.41 -6.41
CA ALA A 292 12.86 15.21 -7.48
C ALA A 292 12.66 13.87 -8.23
N TRP A 293 12.43 12.77 -7.52
CA TRP A 293 12.25 11.47 -8.16
C TRP A 293 10.89 11.31 -8.82
N LEU A 294 9.82 11.93 -8.32
CA LEU A 294 8.52 11.92 -9.02
C LEU A 294 8.62 12.65 -10.36
N ARG A 295 9.34 13.79 -10.41
CA ARG A 295 9.56 14.53 -11.67
C ARG A 295 10.34 13.71 -12.69
N ALA A 296 11.40 13.01 -12.26
CA ALA A 296 12.15 12.09 -13.11
C ALA A 296 11.25 10.97 -13.64
N LEU A 297 10.48 10.31 -12.76
CA LEU A 297 9.56 9.24 -13.15
C LEU A 297 8.50 9.74 -14.15
N ARG A 298 7.86 10.88 -13.88
CA ARG A 298 6.88 11.49 -14.79
C ARG A 298 7.47 11.73 -16.19
N ALA A 299 8.72 12.19 -16.27
CA ALA A 299 9.39 12.42 -17.55
C ALA A 299 9.59 11.10 -18.33
N ARG A 300 10.07 10.04 -17.66
CA ARG A 300 10.33 8.72 -18.28
C ARG A 300 9.05 7.99 -18.67
N VAL A 301 7.98 8.13 -17.90
CA VAL A 301 6.65 7.60 -18.26
C VAL A 301 6.05 8.41 -19.41
N ALA A 302 6.22 9.73 -19.41
CA ALA A 302 5.73 10.57 -20.48
C ALA A 302 6.42 10.32 -21.82
N SER A 303 7.72 9.95 -21.81
CA SER A 303 8.44 9.54 -23.01
C SER A 303 8.14 8.11 -23.48
N GLY A 304 7.39 7.34 -22.68
CA GLY A 304 7.10 5.94 -22.93
C GLY A 304 8.24 4.99 -22.56
N ASP A 305 9.31 5.48 -21.93
CA ASP A 305 10.50 4.67 -21.62
C ASP A 305 10.32 3.77 -20.39
N VAL A 306 9.33 4.04 -19.55
CA VAL A 306 9.02 3.24 -18.35
C VAL A 306 7.55 2.83 -18.37
N VAL A 307 7.29 1.52 -18.24
CA VAL A 307 5.95 0.98 -17.98
C VAL A 307 5.61 1.10 -16.50
N VAL A 308 4.38 1.49 -16.20
CA VAL A 308 3.90 1.57 -14.82
C VAL A 308 2.93 0.41 -14.54
N GLY A 309 3.20 -0.35 -13.52
CA GLY A 309 2.30 -1.35 -12.94
C GLY A 309 1.83 -0.91 -11.57
N GLY A 310 0.61 -1.26 -11.19
CA GLY A 310 0.08 -0.98 -9.86
C GLY A 310 -0.99 -1.98 -9.46
N THR A 311 -1.20 -2.15 -8.16
CA THR A 311 -2.35 -2.90 -7.64
C THR A 311 -3.01 -2.18 -6.48
N SER A 312 -4.35 -2.17 -6.44
CA SER A 312 -5.12 -1.50 -5.39
C SER A 312 -4.69 -0.03 -5.24
N ALA A 313 -4.20 0.39 -4.07
CA ALA A 313 -3.62 1.73 -3.86
C ALA A 313 -2.54 2.13 -4.87
N GLY A 314 -1.69 1.18 -5.30
CA GLY A 314 -0.67 1.41 -6.31
C GLY A 314 -1.25 1.77 -7.69
N SER A 315 -2.50 1.38 -7.96
CA SER A 315 -3.27 1.82 -9.13
C SER A 315 -3.99 3.14 -8.85
N ALA A 316 -4.70 3.26 -7.73
CA ALA A 316 -5.46 4.46 -7.40
C ALA A 316 -4.59 5.74 -7.40
N VAL A 317 -3.36 5.64 -6.89
CA VAL A 317 -2.42 6.77 -6.84
C VAL A 317 -1.99 7.27 -8.22
N GLN A 318 -2.19 6.53 -9.31
CA GLN A 318 -1.73 7.00 -10.63
C GLN A 318 -2.64 8.07 -11.23
N SER A 319 -3.81 8.30 -10.64
CA SER A 319 -4.77 9.33 -11.02
C SER A 319 -4.08 10.67 -11.31
N GLY A 320 -4.23 11.17 -12.53
CA GLY A 320 -3.77 12.50 -12.95
C GLY A 320 -4.81 13.59 -12.80
N GLY A 321 -6.07 13.22 -12.63
CA GLY A 321 -7.11 14.10 -12.09
C GLY A 321 -7.18 14.02 -10.56
N PRO A 322 -8.32 14.41 -9.97
CA PRO A 322 -8.62 14.20 -8.55
C PRO A 322 -8.35 12.75 -8.14
N MET A 323 -7.63 12.54 -7.04
CA MET A 323 -7.38 11.19 -6.51
C MET A 323 -8.39 10.86 -5.43
N LEU A 324 -9.14 9.78 -5.61
CA LEU A 324 -10.02 9.25 -4.57
C LEU A 324 -9.16 8.77 -3.38
N SER A 325 -9.37 9.32 -2.19
CA SER A 325 -8.56 9.01 -1.00
C SER A 325 -9.30 8.14 0.01
N ASN A 326 -10.61 8.32 0.18
CA ASN A 326 -11.40 7.49 1.09
C ASN A 326 -12.89 7.43 0.72
N GLY A 327 -13.59 6.48 1.32
CA GLY A 327 -15.02 6.56 1.58
C GLY A 327 -15.89 5.52 0.90
N SER A 328 -17.08 5.30 1.48
CA SER A 328 -18.00 4.26 1.04
C SER A 328 -18.91 4.73 -0.11
N PRO A 329 -19.49 3.81 -0.92
CA PRO A 329 -20.56 4.15 -1.86
C PRO A 329 -21.74 4.85 -1.19
N GLU A 330 -22.06 4.47 0.04
CA GLU A 330 -23.10 5.09 0.83
C GLU A 330 -22.79 6.57 1.15
N GLN A 331 -21.60 6.86 1.66
CA GLN A 331 -21.20 8.24 1.97
C GLN A 331 -21.10 9.10 0.71
N ALA A 332 -20.67 8.54 -0.41
CA ALA A 332 -20.66 9.24 -1.69
C ALA A 332 -22.08 9.71 -2.09
N LEU A 333 -23.09 8.86 -1.90
CA LEU A 333 -24.48 9.22 -2.20
C LEU A 333 -25.09 10.19 -1.18
N ARG A 334 -24.72 10.08 0.09
CA ARG A 334 -25.27 10.91 1.19
C ARG A 334 -24.68 12.32 1.25
N GLN A 335 -23.35 12.43 1.16
CA GLN A 335 -22.62 13.66 1.48
C GLN A 335 -21.88 14.27 0.26
N GLY A 336 -21.67 13.49 -0.80
CA GLY A 336 -20.83 13.91 -1.92
C GLY A 336 -19.34 13.96 -1.56
N ALA A 337 -18.51 14.30 -2.56
CA ALA A 337 -17.06 14.26 -2.45
C ALA A 337 -16.51 15.49 -1.74
N GLN A 338 -15.66 15.27 -0.74
CA GLN A 338 -15.05 16.32 0.08
C GLN A 338 -13.55 16.45 -0.23
N ALA A 339 -13.12 17.66 -0.58
CA ALA A 339 -11.71 17.95 -0.87
C ALA A 339 -10.89 18.00 0.43
N SER A 340 -10.33 16.88 0.83
CA SER A 340 -9.62 16.71 2.10
C SER A 340 -8.67 15.52 2.03
N PRO A 341 -7.58 15.50 2.82
CA PRO A 341 -6.87 14.27 3.12
C PRO A 341 -7.83 13.22 3.70
N PRO A 342 -7.55 11.92 3.52
CA PRO A 342 -8.38 10.87 4.10
C PRO A 342 -8.33 10.91 5.62
N PRO A 343 -9.46 10.66 6.32
CA PRO A 343 -9.43 10.32 7.74
C PRO A 343 -8.52 9.12 7.98
N ARG A 344 -7.81 9.11 9.13
CA ARG A 344 -6.99 7.96 9.52
C ARG A 344 -7.90 6.77 9.84
N PRO A 345 -7.63 5.56 9.32
CA PRO A 345 -8.38 4.38 9.71
C PRO A 345 -8.31 4.14 11.22
N GLY A 346 -9.45 3.85 11.83
CA GLY A 346 -9.64 3.74 13.28
C GLY A 346 -9.75 5.06 14.05
N CYS A 347 -9.77 6.23 13.38
CA CYS A 347 -9.84 7.52 14.07
C CYS A 347 -11.13 7.70 14.90
N SER A 348 -12.24 7.06 14.51
CA SER A 348 -13.50 7.17 15.27
C SER A 348 -13.33 6.55 16.65
N ALA A 349 -12.71 5.37 16.68
CA ALA A 349 -12.42 4.64 17.91
C ALA A 349 -11.37 5.37 18.77
N ALA A 350 -10.39 6.01 18.14
CA ALA A 350 -9.41 6.85 18.81
C ALA A 350 -9.96 8.21 19.29
N GLY A 351 -11.12 8.63 18.79
CA GLY A 351 -11.73 9.92 19.07
C GLY A 351 -10.94 11.10 18.49
N ASP A 352 -10.21 10.90 17.39
CA ASP A 352 -9.29 11.87 16.83
C ASP A 352 -9.43 12.07 15.31
N CYS A 353 -10.61 11.76 14.75
CA CYS A 353 -10.93 12.11 13.36
C CYS A 353 -10.81 13.62 13.17
N VAL A 354 -9.92 14.01 12.25
CA VAL A 354 -9.59 15.41 11.97
C VAL A 354 -10.60 15.98 10.98
N GLY A 355 -10.88 17.29 11.08
CA GLY A 355 -11.70 18.00 10.10
C GLY A 355 -13.21 17.81 10.24
N GLY A 356 -13.68 17.21 11.34
CA GLY A 356 -15.11 16.93 11.55
C GLY A 356 -15.66 15.87 10.61
N LEU A 357 -14.79 15.10 9.96
CA LEU A 357 -15.14 14.04 9.04
C LEU A 357 -15.37 12.73 9.80
N ASP A 358 -16.41 12.00 9.37
CA ASP A 358 -16.55 10.59 9.73
C ASP A 358 -15.40 9.79 9.13
N GLU A 359 -15.02 8.68 9.77
CA GLU A 359 -13.90 7.85 9.30
C GLU A 359 -14.12 7.26 7.91
N ASP A 360 -15.37 7.03 7.50
CA ASP A 360 -15.72 6.56 6.16
C ASP A 360 -16.11 7.70 5.20
N ALA A 361 -15.83 8.96 5.56
CA ALA A 361 -16.13 10.13 4.75
C ALA A 361 -15.56 10.01 3.33
N PHE A 362 -16.39 10.40 2.35
CA PHE A 362 -16.04 10.35 0.94
C PHE A 362 -15.11 11.50 0.56
N THR A 363 -13.81 11.25 0.60
CA THR A 363 -12.77 12.26 0.39
C THR A 363 -11.98 12.02 -0.89
N TYR A 364 -11.48 13.13 -1.44
CA TYR A 364 -10.54 13.13 -2.56
C TYR A 364 -9.50 14.23 -2.40
N TRP A 365 -8.38 14.06 -3.11
CA TRP A 365 -7.35 15.09 -3.20
C TRP A 365 -7.40 15.82 -4.56
N PRO A 366 -7.65 17.14 -4.59
CA PRO A 366 -7.66 17.91 -5.83
C PRO A 366 -6.32 17.93 -6.58
N GLY A 367 -5.19 17.86 -5.85
CA GLY A 367 -3.84 17.80 -6.42
C GLY A 367 -3.51 16.49 -7.12
N GLY A 368 -4.43 15.51 -7.11
CA GLY A 368 -4.26 14.21 -7.72
C GLY A 368 -3.26 13.32 -6.99
N GLY A 369 -2.91 12.20 -7.62
CA GLY A 369 -1.89 11.29 -7.12
C GLY A 369 -0.54 11.55 -7.80
N LEU A 370 0.17 10.50 -8.21
CA LEU A 370 1.42 10.59 -8.95
C LEU A 370 1.23 11.18 -10.37
N GLY A 371 0.01 11.17 -10.91
CA GLY A 371 -0.29 11.77 -12.21
C GLY A 371 0.36 11.06 -13.40
N LEU A 372 0.55 9.75 -13.30
CA LEU A 372 1.06 8.92 -14.40
C LEU A 372 -0.05 8.53 -15.39
N ALA A 373 -1.31 8.56 -14.96
CA ALA A 373 -2.52 8.37 -15.77
C ALA A 373 -3.23 9.73 -16.03
N PRO A 374 -2.74 10.56 -16.97
CA PRO A 374 -3.27 11.90 -17.18
C PRO A 374 -4.75 11.86 -17.60
N GLY A 375 -5.56 12.75 -17.01
CA GLY A 375 -6.98 12.87 -17.36
C GLY A 375 -7.88 11.75 -16.83
N LEU A 376 -7.34 10.77 -16.10
CA LEU A 376 -8.08 9.67 -15.51
C LEU A 376 -8.16 9.80 -13.99
N VAL A 377 -9.33 9.46 -13.45
CA VAL A 377 -9.55 9.12 -12.04
C VAL A 377 -9.57 7.59 -11.93
N VAL A 378 -8.81 7.01 -11.00
CA VAL A 378 -8.68 5.56 -10.86
C VAL A 378 -9.29 5.10 -9.54
N ASP A 379 -10.17 4.10 -9.63
CA ASP A 379 -10.72 3.38 -8.50
C ASP A 379 -10.43 1.87 -8.61
N THR A 380 -10.38 1.15 -7.49
CA THR A 380 -9.98 -0.25 -7.36
C THR A 380 -10.90 -1.03 -6.43
N HIS A 381 -10.75 -2.37 -6.40
CA HIS A 381 -11.65 -3.30 -5.72
C HIS A 381 -13.12 -3.00 -6.07
N PHE A 382 -13.36 -2.79 -7.36
CA PHE A 382 -14.41 -1.90 -7.81
C PHE A 382 -15.79 -2.53 -7.71
N SER A 383 -16.06 -3.56 -8.52
CA SER A 383 -17.35 -4.25 -8.51
C SER A 383 -17.57 -5.01 -7.20
N GLU A 384 -16.51 -5.55 -6.59
CA GLU A 384 -16.59 -6.33 -5.35
C GLU A 384 -17.07 -5.50 -4.14
N ARG A 385 -16.88 -4.18 -4.21
CA ARG A 385 -17.28 -3.26 -3.15
C ARG A 385 -18.39 -2.28 -3.57
N GLY A 386 -19.04 -2.52 -4.72
CA GLY A 386 -20.12 -1.69 -5.24
C GLY A 386 -19.73 -0.22 -5.46
N ARG A 387 -18.51 0.01 -5.98
CA ARG A 387 -17.89 1.35 -6.06
C ARG A 387 -18.28 2.15 -7.31
N GLU A 388 -19.19 1.65 -8.13
CA GLU A 388 -19.71 2.33 -9.32
C GLU A 388 -20.32 3.69 -8.97
N ALA A 389 -21.20 3.69 -7.96
CA ALA A 389 -21.91 4.89 -7.54
C ALA A 389 -20.95 5.97 -7.02
N ARG A 390 -19.90 5.60 -6.26
CA ARG A 390 -18.95 6.57 -5.75
C ARG A 390 -18.08 7.16 -6.85
N LEU A 391 -17.65 6.36 -7.83
CA LEU A 391 -16.85 6.90 -8.93
C LEU A 391 -17.68 7.87 -9.78
N VAL A 392 -18.93 7.51 -10.13
CA VAL A 392 -19.83 8.42 -10.85
C VAL A 392 -20.07 9.72 -10.08
N ARG A 393 -20.26 9.61 -8.76
CA ARG A 393 -20.38 10.78 -7.88
C ARG A 393 -19.13 11.66 -7.92
N LEU A 394 -17.94 11.08 -7.79
CA LEU A 394 -16.68 11.82 -7.79
C LEU A 394 -16.49 12.58 -9.11
N LEU A 395 -16.76 11.92 -10.25
CA LEU A 395 -16.66 12.57 -11.56
C LEU A 395 -17.60 13.78 -11.63
N ALA A 396 -18.84 13.64 -11.16
CA ALA A 396 -19.81 14.73 -11.13
C ALA A 396 -19.37 15.89 -10.22
N ASP A 397 -18.90 15.60 -9.00
CA ASP A 397 -18.53 16.63 -8.03
C ASP A 397 -17.25 17.39 -8.39
N THR A 398 -16.32 16.73 -9.08
CA THR A 398 -15.02 17.31 -9.44
C THR A 398 -14.96 17.86 -10.86
N GLY A 399 -15.94 17.53 -11.69
CA GLY A 399 -15.93 17.82 -13.12
C GLY A 399 -14.98 16.96 -13.94
N ALA A 400 -14.26 16.00 -13.33
CA ALA A 400 -13.38 15.07 -14.02
C ALA A 400 -14.15 14.32 -15.12
N ARG A 401 -13.56 14.23 -16.32
CA ARG A 401 -14.26 13.67 -17.48
C ARG A 401 -14.27 12.15 -17.50
N TRP A 402 -13.16 11.53 -17.14
CA TRP A 402 -12.96 10.08 -17.28
C TRP A 402 -12.59 9.44 -15.95
N GLY A 403 -13.26 8.34 -15.64
CA GLY A 403 -12.93 7.47 -14.52
C GLY A 403 -12.78 6.03 -14.97
N ILE A 404 -11.89 5.29 -14.34
CA ILE A 404 -11.81 3.83 -14.48
C ILE A 404 -11.96 3.17 -13.11
N GLY A 405 -12.70 2.06 -13.08
CA GLY A 405 -12.84 1.20 -11.92
C GLY A 405 -12.33 -0.19 -12.24
N VAL A 406 -11.33 -0.69 -11.52
CA VAL A 406 -10.73 -2.00 -11.81
C VAL A 406 -11.16 -3.03 -10.77
N ASP A 407 -11.63 -4.17 -11.25
CA ASP A 407 -12.07 -5.30 -10.43
C ASP A 407 -10.89 -6.07 -9.82
N GLU A 408 -11.16 -6.82 -8.75
CA GLU A 408 -10.18 -7.70 -8.11
C GLU A 408 -9.66 -8.78 -9.07
N THR A 409 -8.43 -9.23 -8.85
CA THR A 409 -7.74 -10.24 -9.68
C THR A 409 -7.75 -9.92 -11.18
N SER A 410 -7.85 -8.63 -11.51
CA SER A 410 -7.98 -8.11 -12.87
C SER A 410 -7.18 -6.83 -13.03
N ALA A 411 -6.83 -6.49 -14.27
CA ALA A 411 -6.14 -5.27 -14.61
C ALA A 411 -6.64 -4.67 -15.93
N LEU A 412 -6.56 -3.35 -16.03
CA LEU A 412 -6.70 -2.62 -17.28
C LEU A 412 -5.31 -2.20 -17.79
N HIS A 413 -4.96 -2.65 -18.99
CA HIS A 413 -3.78 -2.21 -19.72
C HIS A 413 -4.13 -0.99 -20.56
N LEU A 414 -3.60 0.16 -20.15
CA LEU A 414 -3.81 1.47 -20.75
C LEU A 414 -2.63 1.78 -21.66
N ARG A 415 -2.88 1.99 -22.95
CA ARG A 415 -1.86 2.33 -23.95
C ARG A 415 -2.23 3.60 -24.70
N TRP A 416 -1.41 4.65 -24.55
CA TRP A 416 -1.62 5.91 -25.27
C TRP A 416 -1.02 5.82 -26.67
N GLU A 417 -1.89 5.88 -27.68
CA GLU A 417 -1.57 5.81 -29.10
C GLU A 417 -1.54 7.24 -29.69
N GLY A 418 -0.46 7.97 -29.39
CA GLY A 418 -0.36 9.41 -29.70
C GLY A 418 -0.90 10.28 -28.57
N ILE A 419 -1.38 11.48 -28.90
CA ILE A 419 -1.80 12.48 -27.90
C ILE A 419 -3.26 12.27 -27.45
N ASP A 420 -4.14 11.88 -28.37
CA ASP A 420 -5.60 11.96 -28.16
C ASP A 420 -6.31 10.59 -28.09
N ARG A 421 -5.56 9.49 -28.22
CA ARG A 421 -6.14 8.14 -28.28
C ARG A 421 -5.58 7.25 -27.17
N LEU A 422 -6.49 6.68 -26.38
CA LEU A 422 -6.19 5.70 -25.35
C LEU A 422 -6.84 4.37 -25.73
N ALA A 423 -6.02 3.34 -25.94
CA ALA A 423 -6.47 1.95 -26.04
C ALA A 423 -6.48 1.32 -24.64
N ILE A 424 -7.52 0.55 -24.33
CA ILE A 424 -7.70 -0.12 -23.05
C ILE A 424 -8.04 -1.58 -23.30
N ASN A 425 -7.23 -2.49 -22.76
CA ASN A 425 -7.49 -3.93 -22.80
C ASN A 425 -7.61 -4.46 -21.37
N ALA A 426 -8.54 -5.38 -21.12
CA ALA A 426 -8.66 -6.03 -19.82
C ALA A 426 -7.86 -7.36 -19.78
N VAL A 427 -7.26 -7.64 -18.62
CA VAL A 427 -6.49 -8.85 -18.33
C VAL A 427 -6.92 -9.37 -16.95
N GLY A 428 -6.96 -10.69 -16.75
CA GLY A 428 -7.25 -11.30 -15.44
C GLY A 428 -8.59 -12.02 -15.40
N ALA A 429 -9.25 -12.01 -14.24
CA ALA A 429 -10.42 -12.85 -13.96
C ALA A 429 -11.74 -12.21 -14.42
N SER A 430 -11.87 -10.91 -14.21
CA SER A 430 -13.04 -10.08 -14.48
C SER A 430 -12.65 -8.98 -15.46
N GLY A 431 -12.42 -7.75 -15.03
CA GLY A 431 -11.90 -6.72 -15.93
C GLY A 431 -11.98 -5.35 -15.28
N GLY A 432 -12.76 -4.46 -15.88
CA GLY A 432 -13.05 -3.18 -15.26
C GLY A 432 -14.02 -2.34 -16.06
N TRP A 433 -14.29 -1.18 -15.50
CA TRP A 433 -15.26 -0.22 -15.99
C TRP A 433 -14.56 1.06 -16.43
N VAL A 434 -15.08 1.65 -17.51
CA VAL A 434 -14.73 2.99 -17.96
C VAL A 434 -15.99 3.86 -17.85
N PHE A 435 -15.85 5.01 -17.23
CA PHE A 435 -16.91 6.00 -17.07
C PHE A 435 -16.54 7.29 -17.80
N GLU A 436 -17.48 7.78 -18.61
CA GLU A 436 -17.43 9.13 -19.18
C GLU A 436 -18.47 10.00 -18.49
N ARG A 437 -18.05 11.06 -17.79
CA ARG A 437 -18.97 12.05 -17.24
C ARG A 437 -19.80 12.67 -18.36
N GLN A 438 -21.10 12.69 -18.18
CA GLN A 438 -22.05 13.34 -19.09
C GLN A 438 -22.63 14.59 -18.45
N GLU A 439 -23.15 15.48 -19.28
CA GLU A 439 -23.92 16.62 -18.79
C GLU A 439 -25.18 16.13 -18.05
N PRO A 440 -25.47 16.70 -16.88
CA PRO A 440 -26.59 16.27 -16.06
C PRO A 440 -27.91 16.63 -16.73
N ALA A 441 -28.91 15.74 -16.64
CA ALA A 441 -30.26 16.02 -17.17
C ALA A 441 -31.02 17.06 -16.33
N CYS A 442 -30.68 17.17 -15.04
CA CYS A 442 -31.24 18.12 -14.07
C CYS A 442 -30.14 18.48 -13.06
N ALA A 443 -30.22 19.67 -12.45
CA ALA A 443 -29.25 20.11 -11.45
C ALA A 443 -29.11 19.09 -10.30
N GLY A 444 -27.87 18.72 -9.97
CA GLY A 444 -27.57 17.80 -8.87
C GLY A 444 -27.75 16.30 -9.17
N SER A 445 -28.00 15.90 -10.43
CA SER A 445 -28.10 14.48 -10.83
C SER A 445 -26.82 14.02 -11.55
N PRO A 446 -25.92 13.26 -10.88
CA PRO A 446 -24.75 12.67 -11.53
C PRO A 446 -25.16 11.79 -12.72
N ARG A 447 -24.45 11.93 -13.85
CA ARG A 447 -24.68 11.12 -15.05
C ARG A 447 -23.34 10.75 -15.67
N ALA A 448 -23.21 9.48 -16.05
CA ALA A 448 -22.06 8.99 -16.79
C ALA A 448 -22.47 7.93 -17.81
N GLY A 449 -21.78 7.89 -18.95
CA GLY A 449 -21.73 6.69 -19.79
C GLY A 449 -20.84 5.66 -19.10
N ALA A 450 -21.26 4.40 -19.09
CA ALA A 450 -20.53 3.32 -18.44
C ALA A 450 -20.25 2.20 -19.46
N TYR A 451 -19.01 1.75 -19.51
CA TYR A 451 -18.52 0.73 -20.43
C TYR A 451 -17.79 -0.32 -19.61
N TYR A 452 -18.24 -1.57 -19.68
CA TYR A 452 -17.55 -2.69 -19.06
C TYR A 452 -16.60 -3.35 -20.06
N LEU A 453 -15.36 -3.60 -19.63
CA LEU A 453 -14.31 -4.24 -20.41
C LEU A 453 -13.99 -5.59 -19.78
N ALA A 454 -14.36 -6.67 -20.47
CA ALA A 454 -14.02 -8.04 -20.10
C ALA A 454 -12.68 -8.48 -20.74
N PRO A 455 -12.01 -9.54 -20.25
CA PRO A 455 -10.72 -9.94 -20.77
C PRO A 455 -10.88 -10.41 -22.22
N GLY A 456 -9.99 -9.95 -23.09
CA GLY A 456 -10.06 -10.23 -24.54
C GLY A 456 -10.99 -9.31 -25.34
N ALA A 457 -11.59 -8.30 -24.70
CA ALA A 457 -12.29 -7.20 -25.37
C ALA A 457 -11.33 -6.21 -26.05
#